data_AF-A0AA96HL38-F1
#
_entry.id   AF-A0AA96HL38-F1
#
_cell.length_a   1.000
_cell.length_b   1.000
_cell.length_c   1.000
_cell.angle_alpha   90.00
_cell.angle_beta   90.00
_cell.angle_gamma   90.00
#
_symmetry.space_group_name_H-M   'P 1'
#
loop_
_entity.id
_entity.type
_entity.pdbx_description
1 polymer ?
#
loop_
_entity_poly.entity_id
_entity_poly.type
_entity_poly.pdbx_seq_one_letter_code
_entity_poly.pdbx_strand_id
1 'polypeptide(L)'
;MNKNAFTVIAWCTSEYKKLAEGLTSDCEKWGYPYHIYELDKEFPNLAAAWCNHPKIIRQGVEDFGTVLFVDIECRIVQPIPDHWQAPLVSVREPEQDFWIKYNTGTVMADVSCIGWLETWIHLIDNWGMNALKNDAYIYWPNDIGDELPFNAAVTALDIKLNTVKLSYIDRECDAEIARGLWQNAHTIIQHPTIHHWPKEQDLVECKKLFVQNFPGDPNEAIFYFNQNKQIEAHNWIFDGNNGCYAPKEFWPQHKRQWIEQSVELTAAQR
;
A
#
# COMPACT_ATOMS: atom_id res chain seq x y z
N MET A 1 0.60 5.49 30.62
CA MET A 1 -0.73 5.59 29.99
C MET A 1 -0.50 6.23 28.63
N ASN A 2 -0.61 5.44 27.55
CA ASN A 2 -0.28 5.91 26.20
C ASN A 2 -1.24 7.01 25.78
N LYS A 3 -0.67 8.16 25.40
CA LYS A 3 -1.40 9.41 25.18
C LYS A 3 -2.01 9.55 23.79
N ASN A 4 -1.88 8.54 22.93
CA ASN A 4 -2.53 8.43 21.62
C ASN A 4 -3.09 7.01 21.47
N ALA A 5 -4.27 6.75 22.02
CA ALA A 5 -4.91 5.43 21.92
C ALA A 5 -5.65 5.34 20.58
N PHE A 6 -4.96 4.89 19.54
CA PHE A 6 -5.58 4.45 18.29
C PHE A 6 -5.53 2.93 18.18
N THR A 7 -6.43 2.36 17.38
CA THR A 7 -6.40 0.96 16.97
C THR A 7 -5.96 0.86 15.51
N VAL A 8 -4.96 0.02 15.22
CA VAL A 8 -4.59 -0.29 13.83
C VAL A 8 -5.68 -1.18 13.23
N ILE A 9 -6.26 -0.76 12.12
CA ILE A 9 -7.26 -1.56 11.42
C ILE A 9 -6.81 -1.87 10.01
N ALA A 10 -7.16 -3.04 9.52
CA ALA A 10 -7.04 -3.42 8.13
C ALA A 10 -8.20 -4.35 7.77
N TRP A 11 -8.34 -4.70 6.50
CA TRP A 11 -9.32 -5.69 6.09
C TRP A 11 -8.75 -6.57 4.98
N CYS A 12 -9.30 -7.77 4.84
CA CYS A 12 -8.94 -8.68 3.76
C CYS A 12 -10.11 -9.62 3.43
N THR A 13 -10.11 -10.16 2.21
CA THR A 13 -10.88 -11.37 1.91
C THR A 13 -10.08 -12.62 2.30
N SER A 14 -10.73 -13.78 2.26
CA SER A 14 -10.10 -15.05 2.65
C SER A 14 -8.81 -15.36 1.88
N GLU A 15 -8.71 -14.97 0.60
CA GLU A 15 -7.50 -15.18 -0.22
C GLU A 15 -6.28 -14.40 0.28
N TYR A 16 -6.50 -13.20 0.84
CA TYR A 16 -5.44 -12.27 1.25
C TYR A 16 -5.13 -12.34 2.75
N LYS A 17 -5.87 -13.13 3.53
CA LYS A 17 -5.68 -13.29 4.98
C LYS A 17 -4.23 -13.60 5.37
N LYS A 18 -3.51 -14.38 4.55
CA LYS A 18 -2.10 -14.71 4.76
C LYS A 18 -1.18 -13.48 4.83
N LEU A 19 -1.56 -12.35 4.24
CA LEU A 19 -0.77 -11.12 4.25
C LEU A 19 -0.82 -10.41 5.63
N ALA A 20 -1.84 -10.70 6.44
CA ALA A 20 -2.06 -10.06 7.74
C ALA A 20 -0.99 -10.42 8.80
N GLU A 21 -0.25 -11.52 8.61
CA GLU A 21 0.72 -12.01 9.58
C GLU A 21 1.81 -10.96 9.87
N GLY A 22 2.32 -10.29 8.83
CA GLY A 22 3.34 -9.26 8.97
C GLY A 22 2.86 -8.07 9.80
N LEU A 23 1.70 -7.51 9.44
CA LEU A 23 1.11 -6.38 10.15
C LEU A 23 0.75 -6.73 11.60
N THR A 24 0.22 -7.93 11.83
CA THR A 24 -0.12 -8.43 13.17
C THR A 24 1.12 -8.48 14.05
N SER A 25 2.19 -9.09 13.55
CA SER A 25 3.46 -9.19 14.28
C SER A 25 4.04 -7.81 14.61
N ASP A 26 3.91 -6.83 13.71
CA ASP A 26 4.37 -5.47 13.96
C ASP A 26 3.52 -4.77 15.04
N CYS A 27 2.20 -4.94 15.00
CA CYS A 27 1.31 -4.38 16.03
C CYS A 27 1.63 -4.96 17.42
N GLU A 28 1.82 -6.28 17.52
CA GLU A 28 2.23 -6.96 18.75
C GLU A 28 3.59 -6.44 19.26
N LYS A 29 4.58 -6.32 18.36
CA LYS A 29 5.92 -5.81 18.67
C LYS A 29 5.87 -4.41 19.29
N TRP A 30 5.02 -3.53 18.78
CA TRP A 30 4.91 -2.14 19.24
C TRP A 30 3.83 -1.93 20.32
N GLY A 31 3.07 -2.99 20.66
CA GLY A 31 2.00 -2.91 21.64
C GLY A 31 0.78 -2.10 21.17
N TYR A 32 0.54 -2.04 19.86
CA TYR A 32 -0.64 -1.40 19.30
C TYR A 32 -1.84 -2.35 19.35
N PRO A 33 -3.02 -1.91 19.83
CA PRO A 33 -4.24 -2.67 19.61
C PRO A 33 -4.53 -2.70 18.11
N TYR A 34 -5.02 -3.85 17.62
CA TYR A 34 -5.32 -4.01 16.21
C TYR A 34 -6.57 -4.85 15.97
N HIS A 35 -7.20 -4.65 14.81
CA HIS A 35 -8.32 -5.45 14.34
C HIS A 35 -8.25 -5.64 12.82
N ILE A 36 -8.37 -6.89 12.38
CA ILE A 36 -8.40 -7.24 10.95
C ILE A 36 -9.82 -7.68 10.60
N TYR A 37 -10.51 -6.88 9.79
CA TYR A 37 -11.84 -7.22 9.29
C TYR A 37 -11.72 -8.26 8.17
N GLU A 38 -12.19 -9.48 8.43
CA GLU A 38 -12.29 -10.53 7.42
C GLU A 38 -13.65 -10.45 6.73
N LEU A 39 -13.65 -10.31 5.41
CA LEU A 39 -14.87 -10.23 4.61
C LEU A 39 -15.10 -11.54 3.86
N ASP A 40 -16.31 -12.07 3.99
CA ASP A 40 -16.73 -13.31 3.31
C ASP A 40 -16.98 -13.10 1.80
N LYS A 41 -17.12 -11.85 1.36
CA LYS A 41 -17.48 -11.51 -0.01
C LYS A 41 -16.25 -11.15 -0.84
N GLU A 42 -16.04 -11.90 -1.91
CA GLU A 42 -15.09 -11.52 -2.95
C GLU A 42 -15.63 -10.35 -3.80
N PHE A 43 -14.72 -9.47 -4.21
CA PHE A 43 -15.03 -8.31 -5.04
C PHE A 43 -14.81 -8.63 -6.52
N PRO A 44 -15.64 -8.06 -7.43
CA PRO A 44 -15.54 -8.36 -8.86
C PRO A 44 -14.24 -7.84 -9.50
N ASN A 45 -13.64 -6.80 -8.91
CA ASN A 45 -12.36 -6.23 -9.33
C ASN A 45 -11.73 -5.43 -8.18
N LEU A 46 -10.49 -4.98 -8.40
CA LEU A 46 -9.70 -4.24 -7.41
C LEU A 46 -10.31 -2.87 -7.06
N ALA A 47 -10.88 -2.17 -8.04
CA ALA A 47 -11.53 -0.88 -7.79
C ALA A 47 -12.73 -1.02 -6.85
N ALA A 48 -13.54 -2.07 -7.03
CA ALA A 48 -14.66 -2.38 -6.14
C ALA A 48 -14.20 -2.77 -4.72
N ALA A 49 -13.06 -3.47 -4.61
CA ALA A 49 -12.42 -3.77 -3.33
C ALA A 49 -12.00 -2.48 -2.59
N TRP A 50 -11.28 -1.57 -3.26
CA TRP A 50 -10.85 -0.30 -2.67
C TRP A 50 -12.02 0.59 -2.25
N CYS A 51 -13.13 0.56 -2.99
CA CYS A 51 -14.36 1.27 -2.60
C CYS A 51 -14.94 0.81 -1.24
N ASN A 52 -14.43 -0.26 -0.64
CA ASN A 52 -14.80 -0.71 0.69
C ASN A 52 -14.00 -0.02 1.82
N HIS A 53 -12.84 0.58 1.52
CA HIS A 53 -11.98 1.25 2.50
C HIS A 53 -12.75 2.18 3.46
N PRO A 54 -13.53 3.17 2.97
CA PRO A 54 -14.23 4.07 3.88
C PRO A 54 -15.28 3.41 4.75
N LYS A 55 -15.90 2.31 4.27
CA LYS A 55 -16.89 1.56 5.05
C LYS A 55 -16.21 0.88 6.25
N ILE A 56 -15.04 0.29 6.03
CA ILE A 56 -14.20 -0.30 7.07
C ILE A 56 -13.67 0.76 8.03
N ILE A 57 -13.15 1.88 7.51
CA ILE A 57 -12.63 2.98 8.34
C ILE A 57 -13.73 3.53 9.23
N ARG A 58 -14.91 3.80 8.67
CA ARG A 58 -16.07 4.28 9.41
C ARG A 58 -16.52 3.28 10.48
N GLN A 59 -16.60 1.99 10.16
CA GLN A 59 -16.91 0.95 11.13
C GLN A 59 -15.88 0.89 12.26
N GLY A 60 -14.58 0.97 11.94
CA GLY A 60 -13.52 0.98 12.93
C GLY A 60 -13.56 2.19 13.85
N VAL A 61 -13.94 3.38 13.34
CA VAL A 61 -14.17 4.56 14.18
C VAL A 61 -15.31 4.32 15.18
N GLU A 62 -16.38 3.64 14.79
CA GLU A 62 -17.47 3.30 15.72
C GLU A 62 -17.04 2.26 16.77
N ASP A 63 -16.30 1.23 16.34
CA ASP A 63 -15.88 0.13 17.20
C ASP A 63 -14.80 0.55 18.20
N PHE A 64 -13.89 1.44 17.79
CA PHE A 64 -12.64 1.72 18.51
C PHE A 64 -12.36 3.21 18.78
N GLY A 65 -13.17 4.13 18.26
CA GLY A 65 -12.98 5.57 18.41
C GLY A 65 -11.96 6.13 17.43
N THR A 66 -10.66 6.01 17.72
CA THR A 66 -9.59 6.47 16.82
C THR A 66 -8.91 5.28 16.16
N VAL A 67 -8.76 5.31 14.84
CA VAL A 67 -8.17 4.22 14.06
C VAL A 67 -7.10 4.70 13.12
N LEU A 68 -6.07 3.87 12.93
CA LEU A 68 -5.12 3.96 11.83
C LEU A 68 -5.42 2.81 10.88
N PHE A 69 -6.07 3.13 9.76
CA PHE A 69 -6.25 2.19 8.67
C PHE A 69 -4.98 2.09 7.84
N VAL A 70 -4.59 0.86 7.52
CA VAL A 70 -3.54 0.54 6.55
C VAL A 70 -3.98 -0.63 5.67
N ASP A 71 -3.48 -0.69 4.44
CA ASP A 71 -3.62 -1.88 3.60
C ASP A 71 -3.00 -3.11 4.30
N ILE A 72 -3.55 -4.29 4.07
CA ILE A 72 -3.28 -5.49 4.89
C ILE A 72 -1.81 -5.96 4.83
N GLU A 73 -1.14 -5.69 3.72
CA GLU A 73 0.26 -6.04 3.49
C GLU A 73 1.26 -5.02 4.04
N CYS A 74 0.79 -3.87 4.53
CA CYS A 74 1.65 -2.85 5.12
C CYS A 74 2.42 -3.38 6.32
N ARG A 75 3.61 -2.83 6.55
CA ARG A 75 4.46 -3.12 7.71
C ARG A 75 4.69 -1.86 8.51
N ILE A 76 4.71 -1.98 9.84
CA ILE A 76 5.04 -0.90 10.77
C ILE A 76 6.47 -1.12 11.27
N VAL A 77 7.42 -0.46 10.61
CA VAL A 77 8.85 -0.69 10.83
C VAL A 77 9.45 0.20 11.92
N GLN A 78 8.78 1.31 12.24
CA GLN A 78 9.09 2.19 13.38
C GLN A 78 7.82 2.57 14.15
N PRO A 79 7.93 3.05 15.40
CA PRO A 79 6.75 3.52 16.14
C PRO A 79 6.02 4.64 15.41
N ILE A 80 4.68 4.60 15.43
CA ILE A 80 3.84 5.70 14.97
C ILE A 80 4.10 6.94 15.84
N PRO A 81 4.49 8.08 15.25
CA PRO A 81 4.90 9.26 15.99
C PRO A 81 3.69 10.08 16.46
N ASP A 82 3.88 10.92 17.49
CA ASP A 82 2.80 11.69 18.10
C ASP A 82 2.16 12.75 17.19
N HIS A 83 2.83 13.13 16.09
CA HIS A 83 2.28 14.07 15.10
C HIS A 83 1.31 13.41 14.12
N TRP A 84 1.23 12.08 14.07
CA TRP A 84 0.19 11.38 13.32
C TRP A 84 -1.14 11.51 14.07
N GLN A 85 -2.03 12.37 13.57
CA GLN A 85 -3.31 12.66 14.20
C GLN A 85 -4.41 12.74 13.15
N ALA A 86 -5.59 12.21 13.47
CA ALA A 86 -6.77 12.32 12.61
C ALA A 86 -7.20 13.79 12.41
N PRO A 87 -7.77 14.15 11.24
CA PRO A 87 -7.83 13.35 10.02
C PRO A 87 -6.47 13.34 9.31
N LEU A 88 -5.93 12.16 9.02
CA LEU A 88 -4.65 11.98 8.33
C LEU A 88 -4.81 11.14 7.07
N VAL A 89 -4.12 11.53 6.00
CA VAL A 89 -3.99 10.72 4.78
C VAL A 89 -2.58 10.87 4.21
N SER A 90 -2.11 9.85 3.50
CA SER A 90 -0.84 9.97 2.81
C SER A 90 -0.94 10.76 1.49
N VAL A 91 0.14 11.41 1.10
CA VAL A 91 0.30 12.12 -0.19
C VAL A 91 1.50 11.55 -0.93
N ARG A 92 1.38 11.41 -2.25
CA ARG A 92 2.43 10.82 -3.09
C ARG A 92 3.61 11.77 -3.23
N GLU A 93 4.82 11.24 -3.11
CA GLU A 93 6.11 11.93 -3.27
C GLU A 93 6.99 11.17 -4.30
N PRO A 94 7.58 11.85 -5.29
CA PRO A 94 7.38 13.27 -5.63
C PRO A 94 5.93 13.56 -6.03
N GLU A 95 5.52 14.84 -5.93
CA GLU A 95 4.21 15.28 -6.43
C GLU A 95 4.07 14.87 -7.90
N GLN A 96 2.95 14.25 -8.22
CA GLN A 96 2.69 13.70 -9.53
C GLN A 96 1.73 14.63 -10.27
N ASP A 97 1.89 14.75 -11.59
CA ASP A 97 0.85 15.30 -12.49
C ASP A 97 -0.42 14.40 -12.55
N PHE A 98 -0.48 13.41 -11.67
CA PHE A 98 -1.60 12.52 -11.52
C PHE A 98 -2.76 13.29 -10.87
N TRP A 99 -3.96 13.06 -11.39
CA TRP A 99 -5.16 13.77 -10.94
C TRP A 99 -5.56 13.43 -9.50
N ILE A 100 -4.97 12.38 -8.91
CA ILE A 100 -5.18 12.00 -7.52
C ILE A 100 -3.95 12.36 -6.67
N LYS A 101 -4.14 13.32 -5.77
CA LYS A 101 -3.14 13.78 -4.80
C LYS A 101 -2.91 12.80 -3.64
N TYR A 102 -3.97 12.20 -3.14
CA TYR A 102 -3.97 11.43 -1.89
C TYR A 102 -3.82 9.93 -2.16
N ASN A 103 -3.23 9.21 -1.20
CA ASN A 103 -3.30 7.76 -1.15
C ASN A 103 -4.02 7.28 0.12
N THR A 104 -5.08 6.50 -0.09
CA THR A 104 -5.99 6.04 0.96
C THR A 104 -5.59 4.69 1.57
N GLY A 105 -4.47 4.10 1.14
CA GLY A 105 -3.87 2.91 1.77
C GLY A 105 -3.27 3.18 3.15
N THR A 106 -3.29 4.45 3.60
CA THR A 106 -3.02 4.84 4.99
C THR A 106 -3.88 6.03 5.36
N VAL A 107 -4.80 5.83 6.32
CA VAL A 107 -5.74 6.86 6.79
C VAL A 107 -5.84 6.79 8.31
N MET A 108 -5.68 7.92 9.01
CA MET A 108 -6.06 8.02 10.42
C MET A 108 -7.36 8.79 10.54
N ALA A 109 -8.34 8.21 11.22
CA ALA A 109 -9.65 8.81 11.44
C ALA A 109 -10.11 8.61 12.88
N ASP A 110 -10.91 9.55 13.36
CA ASP A 110 -11.54 9.50 14.68
C ASP A 110 -13.03 9.83 14.58
N VAL A 111 -13.69 9.96 15.73
CA VAL A 111 -15.13 10.26 15.81
C VAL A 111 -15.48 11.59 15.13
N SER A 112 -14.56 12.56 15.09
CA SER A 112 -14.78 13.84 14.40
C SER A 112 -14.81 13.69 12.87
N CYS A 113 -14.27 12.59 12.35
CA CYS A 113 -14.16 12.29 10.93
C CYS A 113 -15.43 11.69 10.30
N ILE A 114 -16.44 11.31 11.12
CA ILE A 114 -17.65 10.60 10.64
C ILE A 114 -18.33 11.35 9.48
N GLY A 115 -18.47 12.67 9.55
CA GLY A 115 -19.18 13.43 8.53
C GLY A 115 -18.55 13.35 7.12
N TRP A 116 -17.22 13.41 7.03
CA TRP A 116 -16.54 13.29 5.73
C TRP A 116 -16.38 11.82 5.29
N LEU A 117 -16.29 10.87 6.23
CA LEU A 117 -16.35 9.45 5.93
C LEU A 117 -17.71 9.05 5.33
N GLU A 118 -18.82 9.50 5.91
CA GLU A 118 -20.16 9.26 5.36
C GLU A 118 -20.33 9.91 3.99
N THR A 119 -19.78 11.11 3.79
CA THR A 119 -19.79 11.77 2.48
C THR A 119 -18.98 10.99 1.46
N TRP A 120 -17.81 10.48 1.83
CA TRP A 120 -16.99 9.62 0.97
C TRP A 120 -17.74 8.35 0.55
N ILE A 121 -18.36 7.64 1.51
CA ILE A 121 -19.21 6.47 1.24
C ILE A 121 -20.36 6.84 0.31
N HIS A 122 -21.04 7.95 0.58
CA HIS A 122 -22.15 8.44 -0.23
C HIS A 122 -21.74 8.70 -1.67
N LEU A 123 -20.58 9.33 -1.90
CA LEU A 123 -20.07 9.58 -3.25
C LEU A 123 -19.69 8.27 -3.97
N ILE A 124 -19.05 7.32 -3.28
CA ILE A 124 -18.78 5.98 -3.84
C ILE A 124 -20.06 5.33 -4.37
N ASP A 125 -21.09 5.28 -3.52
CA ASP A 125 -22.33 4.58 -3.83
C ASP A 125 -23.12 5.32 -4.93
N ASN A 126 -23.20 6.65 -4.90
CA ASN A 126 -23.97 7.43 -5.89
C ASN A 126 -23.26 7.60 -7.23
N TRP A 127 -21.93 7.61 -7.26
CA TRP A 127 -21.17 7.63 -8.51
C TRP A 127 -21.01 6.24 -9.12
N GLY A 128 -21.47 5.19 -8.42
CA GLY A 128 -21.38 3.81 -8.89
C GLY A 128 -19.92 3.34 -9.02
N MET A 129 -19.03 3.82 -8.14
CA MET A 129 -17.59 3.57 -8.23
C MET A 129 -17.27 2.07 -8.15
N ASN A 130 -18.04 1.31 -7.38
CA ASN A 130 -17.93 -0.15 -7.25
C ASN A 130 -18.42 -0.94 -8.48
N ALA A 131 -19.07 -0.28 -9.43
CA ALA A 131 -19.59 -0.86 -10.66
C ALA A 131 -18.88 -0.34 -11.92
N LEU A 132 -17.76 0.38 -11.73
CA LEU A 132 -16.92 0.82 -12.85
C LEU A 132 -16.45 -0.39 -13.65
N LYS A 133 -16.57 -0.25 -14.97
CA LYS A 133 -16.04 -1.23 -15.91
C LYS A 133 -14.51 -1.15 -15.89
N ASN A 134 -13.85 -2.25 -16.23
CA ASN A 134 -12.39 -2.34 -16.22
C ASN A 134 -11.70 -1.40 -17.23
N ASP A 135 -12.45 -0.80 -18.18
CA ASP A 135 -11.99 0.21 -19.14
C ASP A 135 -12.31 1.66 -18.71
N ALA A 136 -12.91 1.87 -17.54
CA ALA A 136 -13.13 3.20 -16.99
C ALA A 136 -11.85 3.70 -16.31
N TYR A 137 -11.06 4.48 -17.07
CA TYR A 137 -9.81 5.05 -16.59
C TYR A 137 -9.49 6.39 -17.24
N ILE A 138 -8.67 7.20 -16.57
CA ILE A 138 -8.21 8.49 -17.12
C ILE A 138 -6.96 8.28 -17.99
N TYR A 139 -5.95 7.61 -17.42
CA TYR A 139 -4.66 7.35 -18.06
C TYR A 139 -4.30 5.86 -18.08
N TRP A 140 -4.67 5.09 -17.05
CA TRP A 140 -4.25 3.68 -16.90
C TRP A 140 -5.37 2.81 -16.32
N PRO A 141 -5.63 1.56 -16.78
CA PRO A 141 -6.73 0.67 -16.34
C PRO A 141 -7.39 0.94 -14.96
N ASN A 142 -7.27 0.20 -13.87
CA ASN A 142 -7.82 0.65 -12.57
C ASN A 142 -7.22 1.94 -11.92
N ASP A 143 -7.08 3.08 -12.61
CA ASP A 143 -6.57 4.35 -12.04
C ASP A 143 -7.62 5.24 -11.38
N ILE A 144 -8.90 4.92 -11.59
CA ILE A 144 -10.03 5.52 -10.87
C ILE A 144 -10.36 4.61 -9.67
N GLY A 145 -10.04 5.09 -8.47
CA GLY A 145 -10.29 4.40 -7.20
C GLY A 145 -11.17 5.17 -6.22
N ASP A 146 -11.22 4.69 -4.99
CA ASP A 146 -11.85 5.34 -3.83
C ASP A 146 -11.24 6.71 -3.51
N GLU A 147 -9.99 6.94 -3.91
CA GLU A 147 -9.27 8.21 -3.74
C GLU A 147 -9.94 9.40 -4.46
N LEU A 148 -10.70 9.16 -5.56
CA LEU A 148 -11.47 10.20 -6.25
C LEU A 148 -12.62 10.75 -5.39
N PRO A 149 -13.59 9.92 -4.95
CA PRO A 149 -14.65 10.38 -4.06
C PRO A 149 -14.09 10.82 -2.70
N PHE A 150 -12.96 10.29 -2.23
CA PHE A 150 -12.26 10.83 -1.06
C PHE A 150 -11.91 12.30 -1.26
N ASN A 151 -11.17 12.61 -2.33
CA ASN A 151 -10.71 13.97 -2.63
C ASN A 151 -11.90 14.93 -2.78
N ALA A 152 -12.97 14.49 -3.43
CA ALA A 152 -14.19 15.27 -3.56
C ALA A 152 -14.88 15.52 -2.21
N ALA A 153 -14.99 14.52 -1.34
CA ALA A 153 -15.61 14.65 -0.02
C ALA A 153 -14.85 15.65 0.87
N VAL A 154 -13.52 15.50 0.98
CA VAL A 154 -12.70 16.37 1.82
C VAL A 154 -12.65 17.80 1.30
N THR A 155 -12.66 17.98 -0.02
CA THR A 155 -12.70 19.31 -0.66
C THR A 155 -14.06 19.98 -0.46
N ALA A 156 -15.16 19.27 -0.70
CA ALA A 156 -16.51 19.81 -0.58
C ALA A 156 -16.86 20.25 0.85
N LEU A 157 -16.26 19.58 1.85
CA LEU A 157 -16.47 19.86 3.26
C LEU A 157 -15.37 20.73 3.91
N ASP A 158 -14.42 21.24 3.13
CA ASP A 158 -13.28 22.04 3.60
C ASP A 158 -12.52 21.38 4.77
N ILE A 159 -12.27 20.07 4.66
CA ILE A 159 -11.57 19.30 5.69
C ILE A 159 -10.08 19.63 5.64
N LYS A 160 -9.54 20.06 6.77
CA LYS A 160 -8.09 20.25 6.96
C LYS A 160 -7.44 18.91 7.31
N LEU A 161 -6.77 18.32 6.32
CA LEU A 161 -6.08 17.04 6.47
C LEU A 161 -4.66 17.25 6.99
N ASN A 162 -4.24 16.41 7.94
CA ASN A 162 -2.83 16.14 8.19
C ASN A 162 -2.32 15.23 7.07
N THR A 163 -1.18 15.58 6.47
CA THR A 163 -0.63 14.81 5.35
C THR A 163 0.75 14.29 5.67
N VAL A 164 0.98 13.01 5.37
CA VAL A 164 2.29 12.35 5.47
C VAL A 164 2.77 11.93 4.10
N LYS A 165 4.07 12.03 3.84
CA LYS A 165 4.63 11.71 2.51
C LYS A 165 4.75 10.20 2.33
N LEU A 166 4.34 9.73 1.15
CA LEU A 166 4.54 8.39 0.63
C LEU A 166 5.49 8.46 -0.56
N SER A 167 6.73 8.03 -0.37
CA SER A 167 7.71 7.99 -1.45
C SER A 167 7.56 6.72 -2.29
N TYR A 168 7.47 6.91 -3.60
CA TYR A 168 7.37 5.80 -4.55
C TYR A 168 8.72 5.27 -5.01
N ILE A 169 9.72 6.13 -5.06
CA ILE A 169 10.97 5.87 -5.77
C ILE A 169 12.20 6.40 -5.04
N ASP A 170 12.08 7.52 -4.31
CA ASP A 170 13.21 8.15 -3.65
C ASP A 170 13.43 7.50 -2.28
N ARG A 171 14.48 6.68 -2.20
CA ARG A 171 14.85 5.93 -1.00
C ARG A 171 15.59 6.77 0.03
N GLU A 172 16.03 7.97 -0.33
CA GLU A 172 16.80 8.87 0.54
C GLU A 172 15.98 10.05 1.07
N CYS A 173 14.72 10.19 0.63
CA CYS A 173 13.85 11.27 1.07
C CYS A 173 13.39 11.14 2.53
N ASP A 174 12.74 12.20 3.02
CA ASP A 174 12.17 12.30 4.36
C ASP A 174 10.76 11.70 4.47
N ALA A 175 10.32 10.89 3.49
CA ALA A 175 8.99 10.29 3.51
C ALA A 175 8.85 9.26 4.63
N GLU A 176 7.74 9.37 5.37
CA GLU A 176 7.41 8.49 6.48
C GLU A 176 6.78 7.17 6.00
N ILE A 177 6.33 7.13 4.74
CA ILE A 177 5.82 5.92 4.11
C ILE A 177 6.64 5.62 2.85
N ALA A 178 7.02 4.35 2.68
CA ALA A 178 7.74 3.86 1.50
C ALA A 178 6.86 2.91 0.67
N ARG A 179 6.76 3.11 -0.64
CA ARG A 179 6.12 2.17 -1.57
C ARG A 179 7.08 1.03 -1.86
N GLY A 180 7.00 -0.04 -1.07
CA GLY A 180 7.90 -1.19 -1.15
C GLY A 180 8.31 -1.75 0.19
N LEU A 181 9.29 -2.67 0.18
CA LEU A 181 9.91 -3.22 1.39
C LEU A 181 11.26 -2.56 1.74
N TRP A 182 11.61 -1.47 1.06
CA TRP A 182 12.76 -0.66 1.45
C TRP A 182 12.39 0.31 2.57
N GLN A 183 13.40 0.81 3.27
CA GLN A 183 13.23 1.77 4.36
C GLN A 183 14.52 2.56 4.55
N ASN A 184 14.38 3.76 5.11
CA ASN A 184 15.47 4.59 5.59
C ASN A 184 15.21 5.01 7.04
N ALA A 185 15.96 6.00 7.53
CA ALA A 185 15.83 6.49 8.91
C ALA A 185 14.45 7.11 9.22
N HIS A 186 13.72 7.59 8.21
CA HIS A 186 12.42 8.26 8.32
C HIS A 186 11.23 7.33 8.13
N THR A 187 11.43 6.16 7.50
CA THR A 187 10.34 5.25 7.17
C THR A 187 9.69 4.68 8.42
N ILE A 188 8.39 4.93 8.58
CA ILE A 188 7.53 4.40 9.64
C ILE A 188 6.69 3.25 9.09
N ILE A 189 6.09 3.44 7.92
CA ILE A 189 5.28 2.42 7.23
C ILE A 189 5.93 2.00 5.93
N GLN A 190 5.99 0.69 5.69
CA GLN A 190 6.24 0.12 4.38
C GLN A 190 4.91 -0.28 3.77
N HIS A 191 4.67 0.09 2.52
CA HIS A 191 3.49 -0.26 1.75
C HIS A 191 3.91 -1.08 0.52
N PRO A 192 4.23 -2.37 0.71
CA PRO A 192 4.67 -3.22 -0.39
C PRO A 192 3.52 -3.53 -1.35
N THR A 193 3.84 -3.74 -2.62
CA THR A 193 2.90 -4.19 -3.66
C THR A 193 3.21 -5.60 -4.14
N ILE A 194 3.94 -6.35 -3.31
CA ILE A 194 4.47 -7.69 -3.63
C ILE A 194 3.37 -8.69 -4.02
N HIS A 195 2.14 -8.49 -3.54
CA HIS A 195 0.97 -9.31 -3.88
C HIS A 195 0.58 -9.21 -5.36
N HIS A 196 1.08 -8.24 -6.12
CA HIS A 196 0.95 -8.16 -7.58
C HIS A 196 1.86 -9.17 -8.31
N TRP A 197 2.95 -9.63 -7.68
CA TRP A 197 3.97 -10.46 -8.31
C TRP A 197 3.44 -11.75 -8.98
N PRO A 198 2.52 -12.52 -8.36
CA PRO A 198 1.99 -13.73 -9.01
C PRO A 198 1.20 -13.44 -10.30
N LYS A 199 0.63 -12.24 -10.40
CA LYS A 199 -0.27 -11.83 -11.50
C LYS A 199 0.49 -11.19 -12.67
N GLU A 200 1.63 -10.55 -12.40
CA GLU A 200 2.43 -9.88 -13.43
C GLU A 200 3.32 -10.89 -14.19
N GLN A 201 3.32 -10.80 -15.52
CA GLN A 201 4.10 -11.66 -16.43
C GLN A 201 4.98 -10.85 -17.38
N ASP A 202 4.69 -9.58 -17.59
CA ASP A 202 5.54 -8.69 -18.36
C ASP A 202 6.86 -8.46 -17.62
N LEU A 203 7.98 -8.66 -18.31
CA LEU A 203 9.31 -8.63 -17.69
C LEU A 203 9.72 -7.21 -17.26
N VAL A 204 9.25 -6.19 -17.97
CA VAL A 204 9.51 -4.78 -17.64
C VAL A 204 8.73 -4.41 -16.38
N GLU A 205 7.44 -4.76 -16.32
CA GLU A 205 6.61 -4.53 -15.13
C GLU A 205 7.08 -5.35 -13.92
N CYS A 206 7.52 -6.60 -14.11
CA CYS A 206 8.16 -7.38 -13.06
C CYS A 206 9.41 -6.70 -12.52
N LYS A 207 10.27 -6.15 -13.40
CA LYS A 207 11.48 -5.43 -12.95
C LYS A 207 11.13 -4.13 -12.22
N LYS A 208 10.06 -3.43 -12.61
CA LYS A 208 9.56 -2.27 -11.85
C LYS A 208 9.08 -2.66 -10.46
N LEU A 209 8.24 -3.71 -10.36
CA LEU A 209 7.79 -4.27 -9.07
C LEU A 209 8.97 -4.69 -8.19
N PHE A 210 10.03 -5.26 -8.78
CA PHE A 210 11.26 -5.57 -8.06
C PHE A 210 11.96 -4.33 -7.53
N VAL A 211 12.22 -3.33 -8.39
CA VAL A 211 12.90 -2.11 -7.96
C VAL A 211 12.10 -1.38 -6.88
N GLN A 212 10.77 -1.44 -6.92
CA GLN A 212 9.90 -0.92 -5.86
C GLN A 212 9.97 -1.78 -4.58
N ASN A 213 9.89 -3.11 -4.67
CA ASN A 213 9.73 -3.97 -3.49
C ASN A 213 11.03 -4.58 -2.94
N PHE A 214 12.17 -4.42 -3.60
CA PHE A 214 13.43 -4.98 -3.12
C PHE A 214 13.97 -4.17 -1.94
N PRO A 215 14.21 -4.78 -0.76
CA PRO A 215 14.65 -4.01 0.42
C PRO A 215 16.04 -3.38 0.29
N GLY A 216 16.96 -4.02 -0.44
CA GLY A 216 18.36 -3.54 -0.65
C GLY A 216 18.48 -2.59 -1.85
N ASP A 217 19.71 -2.21 -2.22
CA ASP A 217 19.94 -1.46 -3.46
C ASP A 217 19.64 -2.38 -4.66
N PRO A 218 18.69 -2.02 -5.56
CA PRO A 218 18.38 -2.83 -6.74
C PRO A 218 19.59 -3.15 -7.63
N ASN A 219 20.66 -2.35 -7.60
CA ASN A 219 21.90 -2.60 -8.34
C ASN A 219 22.69 -3.82 -7.81
N GLU A 220 22.46 -4.23 -6.56
CA GLU A 220 23.07 -5.44 -5.99
C GLU A 220 22.66 -6.71 -6.75
N ALA A 221 21.49 -6.70 -7.42
CA ALA A 221 21.02 -7.81 -8.23
C ALA A 221 22.07 -8.28 -9.26
N ILE A 222 22.79 -7.33 -9.87
CA ILE A 222 23.85 -7.62 -10.85
C ILE A 222 24.95 -8.47 -10.21
N PHE A 223 25.35 -8.11 -8.98
CA PHE A 223 26.34 -8.88 -8.23
C PHE A 223 25.83 -10.30 -7.93
N TYR A 224 24.56 -10.45 -7.54
CA TYR A 224 23.95 -11.75 -7.24
C TYR A 224 23.88 -12.67 -8.47
N PHE A 225 23.48 -12.14 -9.63
CA PHE A 225 23.45 -12.94 -10.87
C PHE A 225 24.85 -13.38 -11.32
N ASN A 226 25.88 -12.54 -11.14
CA ASN A 226 27.26 -12.87 -11.51
C ASN A 226 27.90 -13.99 -10.65
N GLN A 227 27.25 -14.44 -9.57
CA GLN A 227 27.77 -15.54 -8.74
C GLN A 227 27.62 -16.93 -9.38
N ASN A 228 26.88 -17.07 -10.50
CA ASN A 228 26.60 -18.35 -11.17
C ASN A 228 26.10 -19.44 -10.21
N LYS A 229 25.27 -19.04 -9.24
CA LYS A 229 24.60 -19.92 -8.28
C LYS A 229 23.32 -19.27 -7.79
N GLN A 230 22.50 -20.04 -7.09
CA GLN A 230 21.35 -19.48 -6.39
C GLN A 230 21.82 -18.73 -5.13
N ILE A 231 21.41 -17.47 -5.01
CA ILE A 231 21.63 -16.59 -3.86
C ILE A 231 20.27 -16.23 -3.27
N GLU A 232 20.14 -16.35 -1.95
CA GLU A 232 19.03 -15.75 -1.21
C GLU A 232 19.53 -14.47 -0.56
N ALA A 233 18.89 -13.34 -0.85
CA ALA A 233 19.22 -12.03 -0.29
C ALA A 233 17.94 -11.20 -0.13
N HIS A 234 17.77 -10.55 1.03
CA HIS A 234 16.65 -9.66 1.33
C HIS A 234 15.25 -10.28 1.11
N ASN A 235 15.07 -11.58 1.39
CA ASN A 235 13.84 -12.34 1.08
C ASN A 235 13.52 -12.46 -0.42
N TRP A 236 14.53 -12.31 -1.28
CA TRP A 236 14.47 -12.62 -2.70
C TRP A 236 15.44 -13.74 -3.03
N ILE A 237 15.12 -14.50 -4.07
CA ILE A 237 15.98 -15.54 -4.63
C ILE A 237 16.44 -15.06 -6.01
N PHE A 238 17.75 -15.10 -6.22
CA PHE A 238 18.43 -14.81 -7.48
C PHE A 238 19.15 -16.07 -7.95
N ASP A 239 18.78 -16.58 -9.11
CA ASP A 239 19.39 -17.75 -9.73
C ASP A 239 20.27 -17.31 -10.90
N GLY A 240 21.57 -17.13 -10.62
CA GLY A 240 22.57 -16.74 -11.59
C GLY A 240 22.74 -17.72 -12.75
N ASN A 241 22.47 -19.02 -12.52
CA ASN A 241 22.61 -20.02 -13.58
C ASN A 241 21.51 -19.92 -14.63
N ASN A 242 20.29 -19.57 -14.21
CA ASN A 242 19.12 -19.49 -15.08
C ASN A 242 18.67 -18.05 -15.37
N GLY A 243 19.42 -17.05 -14.88
CA GLY A 243 19.10 -15.63 -15.04
C GLY A 243 17.72 -15.26 -14.53
N CYS A 244 17.26 -15.86 -13.42
CA CYS A 244 15.89 -15.68 -12.95
C CYS A 244 15.79 -15.35 -11.46
N TYR A 245 14.68 -14.72 -11.08
CA TYR A 245 14.48 -14.21 -9.73
C TYR A 245 13.01 -14.13 -9.33
N ALA A 246 12.75 -14.10 -8.03
CA ALA A 246 11.45 -13.79 -7.44
C ALA A 246 11.58 -13.54 -5.93
N PRO A 247 10.54 -12.96 -5.30
CA PRO A 247 10.41 -13.05 -3.85
C PRO A 247 10.43 -14.51 -3.40
N LYS A 248 11.05 -14.75 -2.24
CA LYS A 248 11.21 -16.09 -1.65
C LYS A 248 9.87 -16.81 -1.50
N GLU A 249 8.82 -16.09 -1.10
CA GLU A 249 7.48 -16.63 -0.89
C GLU A 249 6.82 -17.18 -2.17
N PHE A 250 7.26 -16.73 -3.35
CA PHE A 250 6.70 -17.14 -4.64
C PHE A 250 7.66 -18.01 -5.45
N TRP A 251 8.79 -18.39 -4.88
CA TRP A 251 9.77 -19.25 -5.52
C TRP A 251 9.46 -20.74 -5.28
N PRO A 252 9.61 -21.62 -6.31
CA PRO A 252 10.02 -21.33 -7.69
C PRO A 252 8.87 -20.99 -8.64
N GLN A 253 7.61 -21.05 -8.20
CA GLN A 253 6.41 -21.08 -9.05
C GLN A 253 6.24 -19.82 -9.88
N HIS A 254 6.59 -18.65 -9.34
CA HIS A 254 6.48 -17.36 -10.02
C HIS A 254 7.84 -16.70 -10.23
N LYS A 255 8.90 -17.47 -10.55
CA LYS A 255 10.16 -16.86 -10.98
C LYS A 255 10.01 -16.13 -12.32
N ARG A 256 10.78 -15.06 -12.52
CA ARG A 256 10.81 -14.24 -13.73
C ARG A 256 12.22 -14.16 -14.28
N GLN A 257 12.34 -14.03 -15.60
CA GLN A 257 13.64 -13.79 -16.23
C GLN A 257 14.11 -12.38 -15.90
N TRP A 258 15.38 -12.23 -15.56
CA TRP A 258 16.01 -10.93 -15.42
C TRP A 258 16.20 -10.29 -16.80
N ILE A 259 15.99 -8.99 -16.87
CA ILE A 259 16.28 -8.19 -18.05
C ILE A 259 17.36 -7.17 -17.68
N GLU A 260 18.36 -6.98 -18.54
CA GLU A 260 19.47 -6.05 -18.25
C GLU A 260 19.06 -4.58 -18.44
N GLN A 261 18.07 -4.33 -19.29
CA GLN A 261 17.58 -2.98 -19.59
C GLN A 261 17.14 -2.27 -18.30
N SER A 262 17.59 -1.03 -18.11
CA SER A 262 17.05 -0.16 -17.06
C SER A 262 15.55 0.05 -17.28
N VAL A 263 14.79 0.09 -16.20
CA VAL A 263 13.37 0.44 -16.25
C VAL A 263 13.18 1.84 -15.71
N GLU A 264 12.32 2.61 -16.37
CA GLU A 264 11.89 3.89 -15.86
C GLU A 264 10.76 3.65 -14.86
N LEU A 265 11.05 3.93 -13.59
CA LEU A 265 10.02 4.00 -12.57
C LEU A 265 9.26 5.30 -12.75
N THR A 266 8.00 5.20 -13.14
CA THR A 266 7.10 6.34 -13.07
C THR A 266 6.30 6.23 -11.79
N ALA A 267 6.03 7.37 -11.17
CA ALA A 267 5.27 7.42 -9.94
C ALA A 267 3.79 6.99 -10.16
N ALA A 268 3.35 6.93 -11.42
CA ALA A 268 2.08 6.38 -11.87
C ALA A 268 2.04 4.84 -11.98
N GLN A 269 3.17 4.15 -11.76
CA GLN A 269 3.23 2.68 -11.78
C GLN A 269 2.77 2.11 -10.44
N ARG A 270 1.77 1.22 -10.53
CA ARG A 270 0.98 0.66 -9.43
C ARG A 270 1.80 -0.13 -8.42
#